data_AF-A0A917DT90-F1
#
_entry.id   AF-A0A917DT90-F1
#
_cell.length_a   1.000
_cell.length_b   1.000
_cell.length_c   1.000
_cell.angle_alpha   90.00
_cell.angle_beta   90.00
_cell.angle_gamma   90.00
#
_symmetry.space_group_name_H-M   'P 1'
#
loop_
_entity.id
_entity.type
_entity.pdbx_description
1 polymer ?
#
loop_
_entity_poly.entity_id
_entity_poly.type
_entity_poly.pdbx_seq_one_letter_code
_entity_poly.pdbx_strand_id
1 'polypeptide(L)'
;MESWQIIVLLGALSIVGAVLLPRRSGQGVQTQTVRNMETALEQFMENMEADNRDLASLVTKAQQDANQQSVRRDNRIEELELRCKELEKSLADQAKLLLAAASAAPVNQTVTNAAAPIQETTTEQQPVPEASEPEVSVPRPPTIRSRYPELFEQHDSGKSVEAIARKLAMNKGEVQLILQLSKQEEKAHHG
;
A
#
# COMPACT_ATOMS: atom_id res chain seq x y z
N MET A 1 31.28 -12.43 84.63
CA MET A 1 31.00 -11.12 84.00
C MET A 1 29.79 -10.55 84.70
N GLU A 2 29.99 -9.53 85.52
CA GLU A 2 28.93 -8.88 86.30
C GLU A 2 27.83 -8.40 85.35
N SER A 3 26.56 -8.74 85.60
CA SER A 3 25.41 -8.38 84.75
C SER A 3 25.34 -6.87 84.46
N TRP A 4 25.87 -6.05 85.36
CA TRP A 4 25.98 -4.60 85.19
C TRP A 4 26.89 -4.18 84.03
N GLN A 5 27.99 -4.91 83.77
CA GLN A 5 28.90 -4.60 82.66
C GLN A 5 28.23 -4.83 81.30
N ILE A 6 27.36 -5.85 81.18
CA ILE A 6 26.63 -6.14 79.94
C ILE A 6 25.65 -4.99 79.62
N ILE A 7 25.00 -4.43 80.64
CA ILE A 7 24.06 -3.30 80.49
C ILE A 7 24.80 -2.05 79.98
N VAL A 8 25.99 -1.75 80.51
CA VAL A 8 26.81 -0.61 80.06
C VAL A 8 27.33 -0.82 78.64
N LEU A 9 27.75 -2.04 78.29
CA LEU A 9 28.24 -2.38 76.94
C LEU A 9 27.12 -2.29 75.90
N LEU A 10 25.92 -2.76 76.25
CA LEU A 10 24.73 -2.69 75.38
C LEU A 10 24.28 -1.24 75.15
N GLY A 11 24.35 -0.41 76.21
CA GLY A 11 24.09 1.02 76.12
C GLY A 11 25.09 1.74 75.22
N ALA A 12 26.39 1.45 75.38
CA ALA A 12 27.43 2.01 74.52
C ALA A 12 27.25 1.62 73.05
N LEU A 13 26.91 0.36 72.78
CA LEU A 13 26.65 -0.12 71.42
C LEU A 13 25.44 0.56 70.77
N SER A 14 24.38 0.83 71.54
CA SER A 14 23.19 1.55 71.09
C SER A 14 23.50 3.00 70.72
N ILE A 15 24.28 3.71 71.53
CA ILE A 15 24.67 5.10 71.26
C ILE A 15 25.55 5.17 70.01
N VAL A 16 26.51 4.26 69.87
CA VAL A 16 27.36 4.17 68.66
C VAL A 16 26.50 3.87 67.43
N GLY A 17 25.54 2.95 67.54
CA GLY A 17 24.58 2.65 66.47
C GLY A 17 23.72 3.85 66.08
N ALA A 18 23.29 4.67 67.04
CA ALA A 18 22.51 5.88 66.80
C ALA A 18 23.32 7.01 66.15
N VAL A 19 24.63 7.10 66.45
CA VAL A 19 25.54 8.11 65.87
C VAL A 19 25.97 7.72 64.44
N LEU A 20 26.11 6.43 64.15
CA LEU A 20 26.41 5.94 62.80
C LEU A 20 25.20 5.89 61.87
N LEU A 21 23.97 6.01 62.40
CA LEU A 21 22.78 6.09 61.56
C LEU A 21 22.52 7.56 61.17
N PRO A 22 22.79 7.98 59.91
CA PRO A 22 22.41 9.30 59.47
C PRO A 22 20.90 9.43 59.63
N ARG A 23 20.46 10.39 60.46
CA ARG A 23 19.05 10.69 60.71
C ARG A 23 18.34 10.80 59.36
N ARG A 24 17.61 9.74 58.98
CA ARG A 24 16.86 9.68 57.73
C ARG A 24 15.80 10.75 57.82
N SER A 25 16.04 11.83 57.09
CA SER A 25 15.10 12.91 56.83
C SER A 25 14.04 12.38 55.86
N GLY A 26 13.21 11.44 56.31
CA GLY A 26 12.17 10.80 55.49
C GLY A 26 11.11 11.80 54.99
N GLN A 27 10.91 12.91 55.70
CA GLN A 27 9.98 13.96 55.30
C GLN A 27 10.50 14.81 54.13
N GLY A 28 11.79 15.17 54.10
CA GLY A 28 12.35 15.99 53.02
C GLY A 28 12.39 15.28 51.67
N VAL A 29 12.74 13.98 51.68
CA VAL A 29 12.78 13.14 50.47
C VAL A 29 11.38 12.91 49.90
N GLN A 30 10.38 12.68 50.76
CA GLN A 30 9.00 12.47 50.31
C GLN A 30 8.40 13.74 49.69
N THR A 31 8.65 14.92 50.29
CA THR A 31 8.27 16.22 49.71
C THR A 31 8.99 16.51 48.40
N GLN A 32 10.28 16.16 48.27
CA GLN A 32 11.01 16.29 47.01
C GLN A 32 10.47 15.38 45.91
N THR A 33 10.11 14.13 46.23
CA THR A 33 9.52 13.20 45.26
C THR A 33 8.17 13.68 44.76
N VAL A 34 7.31 14.21 45.63
CA VAL A 34 6.01 14.79 45.24
C VAL A 34 6.21 16.01 44.34
N ARG A 35 7.19 16.87 44.66
CA ARG A 35 7.49 18.07 43.86
C ARG A 35 8.09 17.72 42.49
N ASN A 36 8.97 16.73 42.42
CA ASN A 36 9.50 16.22 41.15
C ASN A 36 8.40 15.57 40.30
N MET A 37 7.43 14.91 40.94
CA MET A 37 6.26 14.34 40.27
C MET A 37 5.32 15.44 39.76
N GLU A 38 5.11 16.52 40.53
CA GLU A 38 4.37 17.71 40.12
C GLU A 38 5.01 18.37 38.89
N THR A 39 6.33 18.60 38.91
CA THR A 39 7.06 19.14 37.75
C THR A 39 6.99 18.23 36.53
N ALA A 40 7.04 16.90 36.71
CA ALA A 40 6.88 15.96 35.60
C ALA A 40 5.45 15.99 35.02
N LEU A 41 4.44 16.23 35.86
CA LEU A 41 3.04 16.31 35.44
C LEU A 41 2.75 17.64 34.72
N GLU A 42 3.37 18.75 35.17
CA GLU A 42 3.35 20.02 34.44
C GLU A 42 3.98 19.88 33.06
N GLN A 43 5.16 19.26 32.95
CA GLN A 43 5.80 18.97 31.66
C GLN A 43 4.94 18.05 30.79
N PHE A 44 4.30 17.03 31.37
CA PHE A 44 3.41 16.15 30.63
C PHE A 44 2.17 16.88 30.12
N MET A 45 1.57 17.78 30.91
CA MET A 45 0.44 18.60 30.49
C MET A 45 0.82 19.55 29.35
N GLU A 46 1.97 20.21 29.45
CA GLU A 46 2.48 21.08 28.39
C GLU A 46 2.67 20.30 27.08
N ASN A 47 3.25 19.11 27.16
CA ASN A 47 3.48 18.26 25.99
C ASN A 47 2.18 17.70 25.41
N MET A 48 1.22 17.31 26.25
CA MET A 48 -0.12 16.87 25.82
C MET A 48 -0.93 17.97 25.14
N GLU A 49 -0.81 19.22 25.61
CA GLU A 49 -1.47 20.37 24.98
C GLU A 49 -0.86 20.67 23.61
N ALA A 50 0.47 20.57 23.49
CA ALA A 50 1.17 20.66 22.21
C ALA A 50 0.71 19.54 21.24
N ASP A 51 0.70 18.29 21.70
CA ASP A 51 0.25 17.15 20.91
C ASP A 51 -1.20 17.30 20.45
N ASN A 52 -2.09 17.83 21.30
CA ASN A 52 -3.48 18.07 20.95
C ASN A 52 -3.61 19.12 19.83
N ARG A 53 -2.87 20.22 19.93
CA ARG A 53 -2.82 21.25 18.88
C ARG A 53 -2.29 20.70 17.56
N ASP A 54 -1.25 19.87 17.63
CA ASP A 54 -0.66 19.26 16.45
C ASP A 54 -1.64 18.30 15.78
N LEU A 55 -2.31 17.43 16.55
CA LEU A 55 -3.36 16.55 16.05
C LEU A 55 -4.52 17.33 15.42
N ALA A 56 -4.98 18.39 16.06
CA ALA A 56 -6.03 19.24 15.52
C ALA A 56 -5.62 19.88 14.19
N SER A 57 -4.38 20.36 14.10
CA SER A 57 -3.83 20.96 12.87
C SER A 57 -3.69 19.92 11.74
N LEU A 58 -3.23 18.71 12.06
CA LEU A 58 -3.08 17.60 11.14
C LEU A 58 -4.42 17.14 10.59
N VAL A 59 -5.43 16.99 11.45
CA VAL A 59 -6.80 16.64 11.04
C VAL A 59 -7.37 17.72 10.13
N THR A 60 -7.20 18.99 10.49
CA THR A 60 -7.69 20.11 9.67
C THR A 60 -7.02 20.12 8.29
N LYS A 61 -5.70 19.90 8.24
CA LYS A 61 -4.95 19.79 6.99
C LYS A 61 -5.37 18.58 6.15
N ALA A 62 -5.52 17.41 6.78
CA ALA A 62 -5.98 16.20 6.10
C ALA A 62 -7.39 16.38 5.52
N GLN A 63 -8.28 17.04 6.26
CA GLN A 63 -9.62 17.36 5.79
C GLN A 63 -9.59 18.33 4.61
N GLN A 64 -8.73 19.36 4.66
CA GLN A 64 -8.53 20.30 3.57
C GLN A 64 -8.01 19.59 2.31
N ASP A 65 -6.98 18.75 2.45
CA ASP A 65 -6.39 18.00 1.36
C ASP A 65 -7.40 17.02 0.74
N ALA A 66 -8.20 16.34 1.57
CA ALA A 66 -9.28 15.46 1.11
C ALA A 66 -10.34 16.23 0.31
N ASN A 67 -10.75 17.42 0.79
CA ASN A 67 -11.73 18.24 0.10
C ASN A 67 -11.18 18.75 -1.24
N GLN A 68 -9.92 19.20 -1.28
CA GLN A 68 -9.25 19.59 -2.52
C GLN A 68 -9.16 18.43 -3.52
N GLN A 69 -8.88 17.21 -3.05
CA GLN A 69 -8.87 16.03 -3.90
C GLN A 69 -10.28 15.68 -4.43
N SER A 70 -11.33 15.84 -3.61
CA SER A 70 -12.71 15.63 -4.05
C SER A 70 -13.04 16.58 -5.19
N VAL A 71 -12.83 17.89 -5.00
CA VAL A 71 -13.10 18.91 -6.02
C VAL A 71 -12.34 18.62 -7.33
N ARG A 72 -11.08 18.20 -7.25
CA ARG A 72 -10.30 17.81 -8.45
C ARG A 72 -10.92 16.61 -9.18
N ARG A 73 -11.39 15.61 -8.43
CA ARG A 73 -12.07 14.44 -9.01
C ARG A 73 -13.40 14.83 -9.63
N ASP A 74 -14.18 15.67 -8.95
CA ASP A 74 -15.48 16.14 -9.43
C ASP A 74 -15.33 16.93 -10.74
N ASN A 75 -14.36 17.84 -10.82
CA ASN A 75 -14.05 18.56 -12.08
C ASN A 75 -13.67 17.61 -13.22
N ARG A 76 -12.93 16.53 -12.91
CA ARG A 76 -12.54 15.53 -13.91
C ARG A 76 -13.73 14.70 -14.37
N ILE A 77 -14.64 14.37 -13.46
CA ILE A 77 -15.90 13.69 -13.79
C ILE A 77 -16.74 14.58 -14.69
N GLU A 78 -16.91 15.86 -14.35
CA GLU A 78 -17.66 16.82 -15.17
C GLU A 78 -17.08 16.95 -16.58
N GLU A 79 -15.75 17.04 -16.71
CA GLU A 79 -15.09 17.09 -18.02
C GLU A 79 -15.35 15.81 -18.84
N LEU A 80 -15.29 14.64 -18.20
CA LEU A 80 -15.56 13.37 -18.86
C LEU A 80 -17.03 13.24 -19.27
N GLU A 81 -17.97 13.67 -18.42
CA GLU A 81 -19.39 13.69 -18.75
C GLU A 81 -19.69 14.59 -19.95
N LEU A 82 -19.05 15.76 -20.02
CA LEU A 82 -19.17 16.66 -21.18
C LEU A 82 -18.65 16.00 -22.46
N ARG A 83 -17.48 15.38 -22.42
CA ARG A 83 -16.92 14.65 -23.57
C ARG A 83 -17.80 13.48 -24.00
N CYS A 84 -18.34 12.72 -23.06
CA CYS A 84 -19.28 11.64 -23.36
C CYS A 84 -20.53 12.18 -24.07
N LYS A 85 -21.13 13.26 -23.56
CA LYS A 85 -22.30 13.91 -24.20
C LYS A 85 -21.97 14.39 -25.63
N GLU A 86 -20.79 14.96 -25.84
CA GLU A 86 -20.37 15.41 -27.16
C GLU A 86 -20.15 14.24 -28.13
N LEU A 87 -19.52 13.16 -27.68
CA LEU A 87 -19.35 11.94 -28.48
C LEU A 87 -20.71 11.30 -28.81
N GLU A 88 -21.60 11.18 -27.83
CA GLU A 88 -22.97 10.68 -28.02
C GLU A 88 -23.70 11.50 -29.07
N LYS A 89 -23.58 12.84 -29.01
CA LYS A 89 -24.17 13.73 -30.02
C LYS A 89 -23.58 13.49 -31.41
N SER A 90 -22.25 13.42 -31.52
CA SER A 90 -21.57 13.19 -32.81
C SER A 90 -21.97 11.85 -33.44
N LEU A 91 -22.14 10.81 -32.62
CA LEU A 91 -22.54 9.48 -33.05
C LEU A 91 -24.03 9.46 -33.45
N ALA A 92 -24.89 10.16 -32.71
CA ALA A 92 -26.29 10.35 -33.08
C ALA A 92 -26.44 11.11 -34.41
N ASP A 93 -25.65 12.17 -34.62
CA ASP A 93 -25.63 12.93 -35.87
C ASP A 93 -25.14 12.06 -37.04
N GLN A 94 -24.06 11.29 -36.84
CA GLN A 94 -23.55 10.36 -37.86
C GLN A 94 -24.56 9.25 -38.19
N ALA A 95 -25.22 8.67 -37.17
CA ALA A 95 -26.27 7.67 -37.36
C ALA A 95 -27.45 8.24 -38.16
N LYS A 96 -27.85 9.49 -37.88
CA LYS A 96 -28.90 10.18 -38.62
C LYS A 96 -28.52 10.43 -40.08
N LEU A 97 -27.27 10.82 -40.34
CA LEU A 97 -26.75 10.98 -41.71
C LEU A 97 -26.72 9.66 -42.47
N LEU A 98 -26.28 8.57 -41.83
CA LEU A 98 -26.29 7.23 -42.44
C LEU A 98 -27.72 6.76 -42.75
N LEU A 99 -28.68 6.99 -41.85
CA LEU A 99 -30.09 6.65 -42.09
C LEU A 99 -30.68 7.46 -43.27
N ALA A 100 -30.34 8.75 -43.35
CA ALA A 100 -30.76 9.61 -44.46
C ALA A 100 -30.11 9.19 -45.80
N ALA A 101 -28.83 8.80 -45.79
CA ALA A 101 -28.14 8.28 -46.97
C ALA A 101 -28.68 6.91 -47.41
N ALA A 102 -29.00 6.02 -46.47
CA ALA A 102 -29.59 4.70 -46.75
C ALA A 102 -31.01 4.80 -47.33
N SER A 103 -31.78 5.83 -46.97
CA SER A 103 -33.11 6.09 -47.54
C SER A 103 -33.10 6.83 -48.88
N ALA A 104 -31.96 7.39 -49.28
CA ALA A 104 -31.76 8.04 -50.59
C ALA A 104 -31.00 7.17 -51.62
N ALA A 105 -30.44 6.03 -51.21
CA ALA A 105 -29.71 5.12 -52.10
C ALA A 105 -30.66 4.13 -52.80
N PRO A 106 -30.62 3.98 -54.14
CA PRO A 106 -31.31 2.90 -54.82
C PRO A 106 -30.64 1.57 -54.46
N VAL A 107 -31.45 0.57 -54.09
CA VAL A 107 -31.03 -0.81 -53.84
C VAL A 107 -30.46 -1.39 -55.14
N ASN A 108 -29.14 -1.36 -55.30
CA ASN A 108 -28.45 -2.17 -56.29
C ASN A 108 -27.63 -3.22 -55.54
N GLN A 109 -28.27 -4.37 -55.31
CA GLN A 109 -27.62 -5.56 -54.80
C GLN A 109 -26.67 -6.09 -55.87
N THR A 110 -25.36 -5.93 -55.68
CA THR A 110 -24.36 -6.72 -56.39
C THR A 110 -23.66 -7.58 -55.36
N VAL A 111 -24.14 -8.82 -55.24
CA VAL A 111 -23.43 -9.90 -54.56
C VAL A 111 -22.26 -10.28 -55.45
N THR A 112 -21.08 -9.76 -55.17
CA THR A 112 -19.83 -10.25 -55.77
C THR A 112 -19.27 -11.35 -54.87
N ASN A 113 -19.59 -12.59 -55.22
CA ASN A 113 -18.93 -13.78 -54.69
C ASN A 113 -17.48 -13.78 -55.19
N ALA A 114 -16.56 -13.23 -54.40
CA ALA A 114 -15.12 -13.36 -54.62
C ALA A 114 -14.65 -14.68 -53.98
N ALA A 115 -14.78 -15.78 -54.73
CA ALA A 115 -14.06 -17.02 -54.44
C ALA A 115 -12.60 -16.84 -54.89
N ALA A 116 -11.70 -16.70 -53.93
CA ALA A 116 -10.26 -16.75 -54.17
C ALA A 116 -9.82 -18.22 -54.35
N PRO A 117 -9.06 -18.57 -55.40
CA PRO A 117 -8.53 -19.91 -55.58
C PRO A 117 -7.29 -20.09 -54.69
N ILE A 118 -7.34 -21.08 -53.80
CA ILE A 118 -6.19 -21.56 -53.04
C ILE A 118 -5.36 -22.40 -54.02
N GLN A 119 -4.20 -21.88 -54.44
CA GLN A 119 -3.22 -22.67 -55.17
C GLN A 119 -2.47 -23.56 -54.17
N GLU A 120 -2.82 -24.85 -54.20
CA GLU A 120 -1.98 -25.94 -53.71
C GLU A 120 -0.66 -25.94 -54.48
N THR A 121 0.44 -25.71 -53.78
CA THR A 121 1.78 -26.01 -54.32
C THR A 121 2.28 -27.28 -53.64
N THR A 122 1.98 -28.41 -54.26
CA THR A 122 2.59 -29.71 -53.98
C THR A 122 3.96 -29.77 -54.65
N THR A 123 5.04 -29.95 -53.89
CA THR A 123 6.27 -30.60 -54.37
C THR A 123 7.00 -31.31 -53.23
N GLU A 124 6.89 -32.64 -53.29
CA GLU A 124 7.80 -33.72 -52.89
C GLU A 124 8.18 -34.01 -51.43
N GLN A 125 7.92 -35.27 -51.09
CA GLN A 125 8.23 -36.03 -49.88
C GLN A 125 9.61 -36.71 -49.97
N GLN A 126 10.35 -36.62 -48.85
CA GLN A 126 11.21 -37.64 -48.21
C GLN A 126 12.60 -37.97 -48.81
N PRO A 127 13.66 -38.00 -47.96
CA PRO A 127 13.82 -39.07 -46.98
C PRO A 127 14.11 -38.60 -45.53
N VAL A 128 13.57 -39.36 -44.57
CA VAL A 128 13.95 -39.44 -43.12
C VAL A 128 15.24 -40.29 -43.05
N PRO A 129 16.22 -40.20 -42.10
CA PRO A 129 16.14 -39.81 -40.68
C PRO A 129 17.34 -38.98 -40.12
N GLU A 130 17.13 -37.99 -39.24
CA GLU A 130 17.99 -37.83 -38.05
C GLU A 130 17.44 -36.82 -37.05
N ALA A 131 17.81 -37.05 -35.80
CA ALA A 131 17.29 -36.46 -34.58
C ALA A 131 17.33 -34.93 -34.54
N SER A 132 16.25 -34.34 -34.00
CA SER A 132 16.19 -33.26 -33.01
C SER A 132 14.84 -32.57 -33.19
N GLU A 133 13.89 -32.79 -32.27
CA GLU A 133 12.67 -31.98 -32.19
C GLU A 133 13.04 -30.52 -31.88
N PRO A 134 12.64 -29.53 -32.70
CA PRO A 134 12.43 -28.19 -32.19
C PRO A 134 10.97 -28.14 -31.73
N GLU A 135 10.74 -28.28 -30.42
CA GLU A 135 9.45 -27.90 -29.85
C GLU A 135 9.19 -26.44 -30.19
N VAL A 136 8.17 -26.22 -31.02
CA VAL A 136 7.62 -24.90 -31.32
C VAL A 136 6.96 -24.41 -30.03
N SER A 137 7.72 -23.66 -29.21
CA SER A 137 7.19 -23.00 -28.03
C SER A 137 6.22 -21.92 -28.46
N VAL A 138 4.92 -22.18 -28.30
CA VAL A 138 3.88 -21.15 -28.31
C VAL A 138 4.29 -20.07 -27.31
N PRO A 139 4.37 -18.77 -27.67
CA PRO A 139 4.75 -17.75 -26.71
C PRO A 139 3.67 -17.63 -25.65
N ARG A 140 3.94 -18.17 -24.45
CA ARG A 140 3.07 -18.06 -23.29
C ARG A 140 2.88 -16.57 -22.98
N PRO A 141 1.67 -16.07 -22.71
CA PRO A 141 1.47 -14.68 -22.31
C PRO A 141 2.35 -14.37 -21.08
N PRO A 142 2.92 -13.16 -20.99
CA PRO A 142 3.81 -12.79 -19.89
C PRO A 142 3.06 -12.88 -18.56
N THR A 143 3.58 -13.69 -17.64
CA THR A 143 3.00 -13.90 -16.31
C THR A 143 3.02 -12.63 -15.46
N ILE A 144 2.15 -12.50 -14.46
CA ILE A 144 2.10 -11.35 -13.54
C ILE A 144 3.47 -11.11 -12.88
N ARG A 145 4.20 -12.18 -12.54
CA ARG A 145 5.58 -12.10 -12.02
C ARG A 145 6.57 -11.49 -13.01
N SER A 146 6.47 -11.83 -14.30
CA SER A 146 7.35 -11.28 -15.34
C SER A 146 7.12 -9.79 -15.61
N ARG A 147 5.91 -9.28 -15.31
CA ARG A 147 5.56 -7.87 -15.46
C ARG A 147 6.03 -6.99 -14.30
N TYR A 148 6.21 -7.56 -13.11
CA TYR A 148 6.62 -6.83 -11.91
C TYR A 148 7.80 -7.48 -11.18
N PRO A 149 8.92 -7.77 -11.85
CA PRO A 149 10.03 -8.53 -11.26
C PRO A 149 10.62 -7.81 -10.03
N GLU A 150 10.77 -6.49 -10.10
CA GLU A 150 11.31 -5.68 -9.00
C GLU A 150 10.40 -5.70 -7.76
N LEU A 151 9.07 -5.79 -7.92
CA LEU A 151 8.13 -5.88 -6.81
C LEU A 151 8.33 -7.19 -6.04
N PHE A 152 8.41 -8.31 -6.76
CA PHE A 152 8.61 -9.62 -6.17
C PHE A 152 10.00 -9.75 -5.53
N GLU A 153 11.05 -9.21 -6.14
CA GLU A 153 12.39 -9.22 -5.55
C GLU A 153 12.43 -8.45 -4.21
N GLN A 154 11.77 -7.29 -4.13
CA GLN A 154 11.68 -6.55 -2.88
C GLN A 154 10.84 -7.29 -1.83
N HIS A 155 9.75 -7.94 -2.23
CA HIS A 155 8.90 -8.75 -1.34
C HIS A 155 9.63 -9.99 -0.82
N ASP A 156 10.34 -10.71 -1.69
CA ASP A 156 11.10 -11.91 -1.34
C ASP A 156 12.32 -11.57 -0.46
N SER A 157 12.85 -10.35 -0.58
CA SER A 157 13.85 -9.80 0.35
C SER A 157 13.28 -9.42 1.74
N GLY A 158 12.00 -9.69 2.00
CA GLY A 158 11.34 -9.48 3.30
C GLY A 158 10.90 -8.04 3.58
N LYS A 159 10.84 -7.17 2.57
CA LYS A 159 10.40 -5.78 2.76
C LYS A 159 8.89 -5.71 2.90
N SER A 160 8.43 -4.80 3.77
CA SER A 160 6.99 -4.60 3.97
C SER A 160 6.32 -4.05 2.71
N VAL A 161 5.04 -4.39 2.50
CA VAL A 161 4.22 -3.92 1.38
C VAL A 161 4.24 -2.40 1.26
N GLU A 162 4.28 -1.67 2.38
CA GLU A 162 4.39 -0.21 2.40
C GLU A 162 5.76 0.32 1.96
N ALA A 163 6.85 -0.39 2.29
CA ALA A 163 8.17 -0.02 1.81
C ALA A 163 8.29 -0.23 0.29
N ILE A 164 7.68 -1.30 -0.22
CA ILE A 164 7.63 -1.62 -1.65
C ILE A 164 6.80 -0.57 -2.41
N ALA A 165 5.61 -0.24 -1.90
CA ALA A 165 4.74 0.79 -2.44
C ALA A 165 5.44 2.15 -2.55
N ARG A 166 6.15 2.57 -1.50
CA ARG A 166 6.94 3.81 -1.50
C ARG A 166 8.10 3.78 -2.50
N LYS A 167 8.81 2.65 -2.61
CA LYS A 167 9.99 2.51 -3.47
C LYS A 167 9.64 2.44 -4.96
N LEU A 168 8.55 1.78 -5.31
CA LEU A 168 8.07 1.62 -6.69
C LEU A 168 7.04 2.69 -7.09
N ALA A 169 6.79 3.69 -6.22
CA ALA A 169 5.78 4.74 -6.41
C ALA A 169 4.38 4.20 -6.75
N MET A 170 4.01 3.05 -6.18
CA MET A 170 2.72 2.37 -6.35
C MET A 170 1.85 2.53 -5.10
N ASN A 171 0.52 2.38 -5.25
CA ASN A 171 -0.36 2.38 -4.09
C ASN A 171 -0.25 1.07 -3.30
N LYS A 172 -0.38 1.12 -1.96
CA LYS A 172 -0.35 -0.08 -1.09
C LYS A 172 -1.36 -1.16 -1.56
N GLY A 173 -2.54 -0.72 -2.00
CA GLY A 173 -3.59 -1.61 -2.53
C GLY A 173 -3.21 -2.28 -3.85
N GLU A 174 -2.48 -1.60 -4.74
CA GLU A 174 -2.01 -2.16 -6.01
C GLU A 174 -0.95 -3.23 -5.78
N VAL A 175 0.01 -2.96 -4.87
CA VAL A 175 1.03 -3.95 -4.50
C VAL A 175 0.37 -5.22 -3.95
N GLN A 176 -0.59 -5.06 -3.03
CA GLN A 176 -1.32 -6.19 -2.45
C GLN A 176 -2.15 -6.96 -3.49
N LEU A 177 -2.79 -6.26 -4.42
CA LEU A 177 -3.56 -6.86 -5.52
C LEU A 177 -2.66 -7.67 -6.47
N ILE A 178 -1.51 -7.14 -6.85
CA ILE A 178 -0.53 -7.83 -7.72
C ILE A 178 -0.04 -9.13 -7.06
N LEU A 179 0.28 -9.07 -5.75
CA LEU A 179 0.67 -10.25 -4.96
C LEU A 179 -0.44 -11.32 -4.87
N GLN A 180 -1.70 -10.90 -4.78
CA GLN A 180 -2.83 -11.82 -4.77
C GLN A 180 -3.11 -12.43 -6.15
N LEU A 181 -2.98 -11.64 -7.22
CA LEU A 181 -3.16 -12.09 -8.59
C LEU A 181 -2.09 -13.08 -9.00
N SER A 182 -0.82 -12.85 -8.64
CA SER A 182 0.26 -13.79 -8.94
C SER A 182 0.04 -15.15 -8.26
N LYS A 183 -0.46 -15.15 -7.03
CA LYS A 183 -0.77 -16.38 -6.30
C LYS A 183 -1.96 -17.14 -6.91
N GLN A 184 -2.92 -16.42 -7.49
CA GLN A 184 -4.04 -17.03 -8.22
C GLN A 184 -3.60 -17.59 -9.57
N GLU A 185 -2.73 -16.87 -10.27
CA GLU A 185 -2.13 -17.31 -11.54
C GLU A 185 -1.26 -18.56 -11.35
N GLU A 186 -0.43 -18.62 -10.30
CA GLU A 186 0.34 -19.83 -9.97
C GLU A 186 -0.57 -21.04 -9.73
N LYS A 187 -1.67 -20.86 -9.00
CA LYS A 187 -2.65 -21.93 -8.75
C LYS A 187 -3.37 -22.36 -10.03
N ALA A 188 -3.71 -21.42 -10.90
CA ALA A 188 -4.36 -21.69 -12.18
C ALA A 188 -3.42 -22.33 -13.21
N HIS A 189 -2.10 -22.15 -13.07
CA HIS A 189 -1.09 -22.80 -13.91
C HIS A 189 -0.58 -24.14 -13.39
N HIS A 190 -0.87 -24.50 -12.14
CA HIS A 190 -0.48 -25.79 -11.51
C HIS A 190 -1.67 -26.74 -11.26
N GLY A 191 -2.86 -26.44 -11.78
CA GLY A 191 -4.03 -27.32 -11.77
C GLY A 191 -4.39 -27.75 -13.19
#